data_AF-A0A8H3BX67-F1
#
_entry.id   AF-A0A8H3BX67-F1
#
_cell.length_a   1.000
_cell.length_b   1.000
_cell.length_c   1.000
_cell.angle_alpha   90.00
_cell.angle_beta   90.00
_cell.angle_gamma   90.00
#
_symmetry.space_group_name_H-M   'P 1'
#
loop_
_entity.id
_entity.type
_entity.pdbx_description
1 polymer ?
#
loop_
_entity_poly.entity_id
_entity_poly.type
_entity_poly.pdbx_seq_one_letter_code
_entity_poly.pdbx_strand_id
1 'polypeptide(L)'
;MGRGYGYNIAYPKVPAERIREIYKQSHTRIIYGYGFFVDPQALYDKKYPNSVSFDHYRKFEDKVKSDLCAAGLDKMSITSDYPTPGWFRDTCDEEGCWLVVLVTGFEFSGQLQPHAPVAEELVQRVQDILNTNEEPSWWPMMEFMYPSPNWWIADMEQVQ
;
A
#
# COMPACT_ATOMS: atom_id res chain seq x y z
N MET A 1 22.52 13.39 -8.87
CA MET A 1 21.61 12.23 -8.76
C MET A 1 20.20 12.79 -8.78
N GLY A 2 19.44 12.49 -9.83
CA GLY A 2 18.18 13.15 -10.14
C GLY A 2 17.13 12.90 -9.05
N ARG A 3 16.38 13.94 -8.69
CA ARG A 3 15.11 13.77 -7.98
C ARG A 3 14.15 13.09 -8.97
N GLY A 4 14.13 11.76 -8.97
CA GLY A 4 13.07 11.00 -9.62
C GLY A 4 11.73 11.40 -9.00
N TYR A 5 10.68 11.47 -9.80
CA TYR A 5 9.32 11.66 -9.32
C TYR A 5 9.00 10.49 -8.40
N GLY A 6 9.08 10.71 -7.08
CA GLY A 6 8.78 9.66 -6.11
C GLY A 6 7.27 9.52 -5.97
N TYR A 7 6.78 8.28 -5.91
CA TYR A 7 5.36 8.01 -5.66
C TYR A 7 5.05 8.28 -4.18
N ASN A 8 4.05 9.12 -3.92
CA ASN A 8 3.70 9.47 -2.55
C ASN A 8 3.05 8.30 -1.83
N ILE A 9 3.45 8.07 -0.59
CA ILE A 9 2.83 7.11 0.32
C ILE A 9 2.22 7.80 1.54
N ALA A 10 1.21 7.17 2.12
CA ALA A 10 0.60 7.65 3.34
C ALA A 10 1.56 7.55 4.54
N TYR A 11 1.50 8.52 5.43
CA TYR A 11 2.07 8.33 6.77
C TYR A 11 1.23 7.33 7.57
N PRO A 12 1.85 6.53 8.45
CA PRO A 12 1.12 5.74 9.43
C PRO A 12 0.35 6.66 10.39
N LYS A 13 -0.70 6.12 11.02
CA LYS A 13 -1.49 6.84 12.04
C LYS A 13 -0.67 6.99 13.33
N VAL A 14 0.21 7.98 13.37
CA VAL A 14 1.11 8.30 14.49
C VAL A 14 1.07 9.80 14.81
N PRO A 15 1.52 10.22 16.01
CA PRO A 15 1.57 11.63 16.37
C PRO A 15 2.43 12.48 15.42
N ALA A 16 2.11 13.77 15.30
CA ALA A 16 2.78 14.72 14.40
C ALA A 16 4.30 14.79 14.57
N GLU A 17 4.79 14.69 15.81
CA GLU A 17 6.23 14.62 16.10
C GLU A 17 6.88 13.41 15.42
N ARG A 18 6.21 12.26 15.48
CA ARG A 18 6.72 11.04 14.87
C ARG A 18 6.67 11.08 13.34
N ILE A 19 5.66 11.73 12.75
CA ILE A 19 5.58 11.99 11.30
C ILE A 19 6.84 12.73 10.81
N ARG A 20 7.24 13.79 11.52
CA ARG A 20 8.45 14.57 11.18
C ARG A 20 9.72 13.73 11.27
N GLU A 21 9.83 12.87 12.27
CA GLU A 21 10.98 11.96 12.39
C GLU A 21 11.02 10.90 11.30
N ILE A 22 9.88 10.29 10.96
CA ILE A 22 9.77 9.33 9.86
C ILE A 22 10.24 9.98 8.55
N TYR A 23 9.75 11.18 8.26
CA TYR A 23 10.16 11.94 7.08
C TYR A 23 11.68 12.20 7.03
N LYS A 24 12.25 12.61 8.16
CA LYS A 24 13.69 12.85 8.24
C LYS A 24 14.48 11.57 7.98
N GLN A 25 14.02 10.45 8.52
CA GLN A 25 14.67 9.15 8.35
C GLN A 25 14.52 8.59 6.94
N SER A 26 13.40 8.83 6.23
CA SER A 26 13.20 8.34 4.86
C SER A 26 14.15 8.95 3.83
N HIS A 27 14.83 10.06 4.16
CA HIS A 27 15.85 10.62 3.27
C HIS A 27 17.13 9.78 3.19
N THR A 28 17.37 8.92 4.17
CA THR A 28 18.59 8.10 4.25
C THR A 28 18.31 6.61 4.41
N ARG A 29 17.04 6.22 4.51
CA ARG A 29 16.61 4.83 4.69
C ARG A 29 15.63 4.43 3.60
N ILE A 30 15.72 3.16 3.19
CA ILE A 30 14.74 2.53 2.32
C ILE A 30 13.43 2.38 3.10
N ILE A 31 12.33 2.84 2.53
CA ILE A 31 11.00 2.62 3.06
C ILE A 31 10.58 1.21 2.69
N TYR A 32 10.04 0.46 3.65
CA TYR A 32 9.41 -0.83 3.41
C TYR A 32 7.92 -0.72 3.68
N GLY A 33 7.10 -1.29 2.78
CA GLY A 33 5.67 -1.47 2.99
C GLY A 33 5.38 -2.88 3.47
N TYR A 34 4.69 -3.03 4.58
CA TYR A 34 4.14 -4.30 5.04
C TYR A 34 2.72 -4.45 4.52
N GLY A 35 2.48 -5.48 3.72
CA GLY A 35 1.19 -5.62 3.05
C GLY A 35 1.12 -6.73 2.02
N PHE A 36 0.10 -6.63 1.16
CA PHE A 36 -0.24 -7.64 0.17
C PHE A 36 0.11 -7.16 -1.23
N PHE A 37 0.79 -7.99 -1.99
CA PHE A 37 0.90 -7.82 -3.43
C PHE A 37 -0.22 -8.62 -4.08
N VAL A 38 -1.06 -7.98 -4.88
CA VAL A 38 -2.27 -8.58 -5.44
C VAL A 38 -2.41 -8.23 -6.90
N ASP A 39 -2.83 -9.21 -7.69
CA ASP A 39 -3.31 -8.99 -9.04
C ASP A 39 -4.83 -8.74 -9.02
N PRO A 40 -5.30 -7.52 -9.32
CA PRO A 40 -6.73 -7.22 -9.35
C PRO A 40 -7.46 -7.98 -10.46
N GLN A 41 -6.78 -8.33 -11.55
CA GLN A 41 -7.33 -9.16 -12.63
C GLN A 41 -7.59 -10.58 -12.13
N ALA A 42 -6.59 -11.21 -11.51
CA ALA A 42 -6.80 -12.53 -10.89
C ALA A 42 -7.90 -12.52 -9.82
N LEU A 43 -8.00 -11.43 -9.04
CA LEU A 43 -9.06 -11.26 -8.05
C LEU A 43 -10.46 -11.16 -8.71
N TYR A 44 -10.55 -10.40 -9.81
CA TYR A 44 -11.78 -10.27 -10.60
C TYR A 44 -12.20 -11.60 -11.21
N ASP A 45 -11.27 -12.30 -11.87
CA ASP A 45 -11.53 -13.57 -12.56
C ASP A 45 -11.97 -14.66 -11.58
N LYS A 46 -11.38 -14.70 -10.37
CA LYS A 46 -11.83 -15.60 -9.30
C LYS A 46 -13.28 -15.35 -8.90
N LYS A 47 -13.73 -14.10 -8.94
CA LYS A 47 -15.10 -13.71 -8.55
C LYS A 47 -16.10 -13.80 -9.69
N TYR A 48 -15.67 -13.54 -10.92
CA TYR A 48 -16.50 -13.47 -12.11
C TYR A 48 -15.86 -14.24 -13.28
N PRO A 49 -15.71 -15.58 -13.18
CA PRO A 49 -14.91 -16.39 -14.10
C PRO A 49 -15.37 -16.40 -15.56
N ASN A 50 -16.56 -15.87 -15.85
CA ASN A 50 -17.14 -15.82 -17.19
C ASN A 50 -17.40 -14.37 -17.67
N SER A 51 -16.90 -13.36 -16.95
CA SER A 51 -17.14 -11.96 -17.31
C SER A 51 -16.00 -11.42 -18.17
N VAL A 52 -16.35 -10.80 -19.29
CA VAL A 52 -15.41 -10.21 -20.26
C VAL A 52 -15.57 -8.69 -20.39
N SER A 53 -16.33 -8.07 -19.49
CA SER A 53 -16.67 -6.65 -19.57
C SER A 53 -15.64 -5.79 -18.84
N PHE A 54 -14.88 -5.01 -19.61
CA PHE A 54 -13.91 -4.07 -19.06
C PHE A 54 -14.54 -3.00 -18.14
N ASP A 55 -15.75 -2.52 -18.46
CA ASP A 55 -16.46 -1.59 -17.58
C ASP A 55 -16.85 -2.23 -16.24
N HIS A 56 -17.16 -3.54 -16.26
CA HIS A 56 -17.44 -4.29 -15.04
C HIS A 56 -16.16 -4.50 -14.22
N TYR A 57 -15.02 -4.74 -14.88
CA TYR A 57 -13.71 -4.80 -14.25
C TYR A 57 -13.33 -3.50 -13.55
N ARG A 58 -13.44 -2.34 -14.23
CA ARG A 58 -13.14 -1.04 -13.61
C ARG A 58 -14.02 -0.75 -12.39
N LYS A 59 -15.33 -0.99 -12.49
CA LYS A 59 -16.26 -0.84 -11.35
C LYS A 59 -15.90 -1.77 -10.20
N PHE A 60 -15.40 -2.96 -10.50
CA PHE A 60 -14.91 -3.88 -9.49
C PHE A 60 -13.65 -3.34 -8.81
N GLU A 61 -12.66 -2.87 -9.57
CA GLU A 61 -11.44 -2.27 -9.00
C GLU A 61 -11.76 -1.08 -8.08
N ASP A 62 -12.60 -0.15 -8.55
CA ASP A 62 -13.04 1.00 -7.77
C ASP A 62 -13.73 0.59 -6.48
N LYS A 63 -14.55 -0.47 -6.54
CA LYS A 63 -15.21 -1.03 -5.37
C LYS A 63 -14.20 -1.62 -4.39
N VAL A 64 -13.25 -2.42 -4.85
CA VAL A 64 -12.22 -3.01 -3.96
C VAL A 64 -11.41 -1.91 -3.27
N LYS A 65 -10.99 -0.88 -4.00
CA LYS A 65 -10.28 0.28 -3.41
C LYS A 65 -11.14 1.00 -2.37
N SER A 66 -12.42 1.22 -2.67
CA SER A 66 -13.37 1.80 -1.72
C SER A 66 -13.54 0.94 -0.46
N ASP A 67 -13.70 -0.38 -0.62
CA ASP A 67 -13.86 -1.31 0.51
C ASP A 67 -12.59 -1.34 1.38
N LEU A 68 -11.39 -1.30 0.77
CA LEU A 68 -10.10 -1.21 1.47
C LEU A 68 -9.97 0.10 2.26
N CYS A 69 -10.40 1.23 1.68
CA CYS A 69 -10.43 2.51 2.39
C CYS A 69 -11.42 2.48 3.57
N ALA A 70 -12.61 1.89 3.36
CA ALA A 70 -13.62 1.72 4.41
C ALA A 70 -13.15 0.78 5.54
N ALA A 71 -12.25 -0.18 5.24
CA ALA A 71 -11.60 -1.00 6.25
C ALA A 71 -10.61 -0.20 7.13
N GLY A 72 -10.22 1.00 6.69
CA GLY A 72 -9.42 1.95 7.44
C GLY A 72 -8.05 2.26 6.85
N LEU A 73 -7.76 1.78 5.63
CA LEU A 73 -6.56 2.14 4.87
C LEU A 73 -6.68 3.54 4.26
N ASP A 74 -5.54 4.19 4.08
CA ASP A 74 -5.47 5.44 3.31
C ASP A 74 -5.52 5.15 1.81
N LYS A 75 -6.04 6.08 1.01
CA LYS A 75 -6.05 5.94 -0.46
C LYS A 75 -4.64 5.76 -1.05
N MET A 76 -3.61 6.37 -0.45
CA MET A 76 -2.22 6.25 -0.87
C MET A 76 -1.55 4.96 -0.39
N SER A 77 -2.24 4.15 0.42
CA SER A 77 -1.79 2.80 0.79
C SER A 77 -2.02 1.77 -0.32
N ILE A 78 -2.73 2.11 -1.39
CA ILE A 78 -3.00 1.21 -2.51
C ILE A 78 -2.31 1.79 -3.73
N THR A 79 -1.21 1.17 -4.17
CA THR A 79 -0.41 1.66 -5.30
C THR A 79 -0.33 0.63 -6.42
N SER A 80 -0.56 1.09 -7.65
CA SER A 80 -0.30 0.35 -8.89
C SER A 80 1.08 0.66 -9.49
N ASP A 81 1.84 1.56 -8.87
CA ASP A 81 3.14 2.02 -9.37
C ASP A 81 4.29 1.15 -8.86
N TYR A 82 4.01 0.17 -8.00
CA TYR A 82 5.01 -0.75 -7.49
C TYR A 82 5.41 -1.76 -8.58
N PRO A 83 6.71 -1.93 -8.86
CA PRO A 83 7.15 -2.81 -9.93
C PRO A 83 6.78 -4.27 -9.63
N THR A 84 6.15 -4.94 -10.59
CA THR A 84 5.77 -6.34 -10.48
C THR A 84 7.01 -7.22 -10.24
N PRO A 85 7.10 -7.92 -9.09
CA PRO A 85 8.22 -8.80 -8.79
C PRO A 85 8.36 -9.88 -9.86
N GLY A 86 9.60 -10.26 -10.19
CA GLY A 86 9.87 -11.18 -11.31
C GLY A 86 9.09 -12.50 -11.24
N TRP A 87 8.88 -13.04 -10.03
CA TRP A 87 8.12 -14.28 -9.81
C TRP A 87 6.59 -14.10 -9.87
N PHE A 88 6.08 -12.88 -10.02
CA PHE A 88 4.67 -12.57 -10.28
C PHE A 88 4.38 -12.23 -11.75
N ARG A 89 5.41 -12.07 -12.58
CA ARG A 89 5.26 -11.71 -14.01
C ARG A 89 4.69 -12.82 -14.88
N ASP A 90 4.73 -14.06 -14.40
CA ASP A 90 4.13 -15.19 -15.12
C ASP A 90 2.60 -15.20 -15.01
N THR A 91 2.02 -14.46 -14.05
CA THR A 91 0.58 -14.43 -13.77
C THR A 91 -0.06 -13.06 -13.87
N CYS A 92 0.71 -11.98 -13.73
CA CYS A 92 0.27 -10.60 -13.93
C CYS A 92 0.81 -10.08 -15.28
N ASP A 93 0.01 -9.31 -16.02
CA ASP A 93 0.55 -8.40 -17.04
C ASP A 93 1.54 -7.42 -16.37
N GLU A 94 2.58 -6.98 -17.10
CA GLU A 94 3.69 -6.18 -16.56
C GLU A 94 3.24 -4.85 -15.89
N GLU A 95 2.01 -4.41 -16.16
CA GLU A 95 1.37 -3.23 -15.63
C GLU A 95 -0.01 -3.61 -15.06
N GLY A 96 -0.26 -3.40 -13.75
CA GLY A 96 -1.61 -3.52 -13.19
C GLY A 96 -1.75 -4.14 -11.80
N CYS A 97 -0.74 -4.86 -11.29
CA CYS A 97 -0.83 -5.40 -9.93
C CYS A 97 -0.78 -4.26 -8.89
N TRP A 98 -1.38 -4.47 -7.72
CA TRP A 98 -1.36 -3.51 -6.61
C TRP A 98 -0.47 -4.00 -5.49
N LEU A 99 0.22 -3.05 -4.85
CA LEU A 99 0.70 -3.22 -3.49
C LEU A 99 -0.27 -2.52 -2.53
N VAL A 100 -0.91 -3.30 -1.65
CA VAL A 100 -1.81 -2.83 -0.59
C VAL A 100 -1.04 -2.80 0.73
N VAL A 101 -0.64 -1.61 1.15
CA VAL A 101 0.23 -1.35 2.31
C VAL A 101 -0.58 -1.14 3.58
N LEU A 102 -0.43 -2.03 4.55
CA LEU A 102 -1.08 -1.92 5.87
C LEU A 102 -0.33 -0.95 6.78
N VAL A 103 0.99 -1.02 6.77
CA VAL A 103 1.88 -0.11 7.49
C VAL A 103 3.21 -0.03 6.77
N THR A 104 3.93 1.05 7.01
CA THR A 104 5.30 1.22 6.54
C THR A 104 6.30 1.09 7.67
N GLY A 105 7.55 0.81 7.32
CA GLY A 105 8.62 0.59 8.28
C GLY A 105 10.00 0.90 7.69
N PHE A 106 10.99 0.85 8.56
CA PHE A 106 12.40 0.86 8.17
C PHE A 106 13.08 -0.39 8.68
N GLU A 107 14.15 -0.77 8.00
CA GLU A 107 15.09 -1.74 8.54
C GLU A 107 16.03 -1.05 9.56
N PHE A 108 16.19 -1.70 10.72
CA PHE A 108 17.19 -1.38 11.72
C PHE A 108 17.96 -2.65 12.10
N SER A 109 19.26 -2.67 11.85
CA SER A 109 20.17 -3.75 12.28
C SER A 109 19.72 -5.15 11.83
N GLY A 110 19.25 -5.27 10.58
CA GLY A 110 18.76 -6.54 10.02
C GLY A 110 17.33 -6.91 10.43
N GLN A 111 16.59 -6.02 11.10
CA GLN A 111 15.20 -6.25 11.50
C GLN A 111 14.29 -5.15 10.95
N LEU A 112 13.19 -5.55 10.32
CA LEU A 112 12.16 -4.62 9.85
C LEU A 112 11.27 -4.21 11.00
N GLN A 113 11.18 -2.90 11.22
CA GLN A 113 10.39 -2.30 12.30
C GLN A 113 9.27 -1.45 11.72
N PRO A 114 8.00 -1.82 11.97
CA PRO A 114 6.88 -1.02 11.53
C PRO A 114 6.83 0.29 12.31
N HIS A 115 6.39 1.37 11.65
CA HIS A 115 6.26 2.67 12.29
C HIS A 115 5.08 2.75 13.27
N ALA A 116 4.10 1.85 13.12
CA ALA A 116 2.94 1.71 13.98
C ALA A 116 2.56 0.21 14.07
N PRO A 117 1.92 -0.24 15.17
CA PRO A 117 1.38 -1.59 15.22
C PRO A 117 0.29 -1.79 14.18
N VAL A 118 0.20 -2.99 13.62
CA VAL A 118 -0.90 -3.42 12.74
C VAL A 118 -1.85 -4.27 13.56
N ALA A 119 -3.10 -3.84 13.66
CA ALA A 119 -4.14 -4.61 14.34
C ALA A 119 -4.50 -5.86 13.52
N GLU A 120 -4.61 -7.02 14.18
CA GLU A 120 -5.00 -8.29 13.53
C GLU A 120 -6.36 -8.15 12.82
N GLU A 121 -7.29 -7.40 13.38
CA GLU A 121 -8.61 -7.16 12.79
C GLU A 121 -8.54 -6.33 11.50
N LEU A 122 -7.50 -5.50 11.31
CA LEU A 122 -7.27 -4.83 10.03
C LEU A 122 -6.74 -5.82 9.00
N VAL A 123 -5.78 -6.68 9.38
CA VAL A 123 -5.23 -7.72 8.51
C VAL A 123 -6.35 -8.62 7.99
N GLN A 124 -7.19 -9.14 8.89
CA GLN A 124 -8.30 -10.02 8.53
C GLN A 124 -9.30 -9.34 7.58
N ARG A 125 -9.70 -8.09 7.86
CA ARG A 125 -10.63 -7.36 6.98
C ARG A 125 -10.04 -7.15 5.58
N VAL A 126 -8.75 -6.85 5.48
CA VAL A 126 -8.08 -6.67 4.18
C VAL A 126 -7.97 -8.01 3.44
N GLN A 127 -7.62 -9.09 4.14
CA GLN A 127 -7.60 -10.45 3.59
C GLN A 127 -8.97 -10.86 3.05
N ASP A 128 -10.06 -10.57 3.77
CA ASP A 128 -11.43 -10.86 3.36
C ASP A 128 -11.80 -10.09 2.07
N ILE A 129 -11.43 -8.81 1.98
CA ILE A 129 -11.66 -7.97 0.79
C ILE A 129 -10.86 -8.49 -0.41
N LEU A 130 -9.59 -8.84 -0.20
CA LEU A 130 -8.70 -9.38 -1.23
C LEU A 130 -8.92 -10.88 -1.47
N ASN A 131 -9.85 -11.51 -0.75
CA ASN A 131 -10.16 -12.95 -0.85
C ASN A 131 -8.91 -13.84 -0.85
N THR A 132 -7.99 -13.56 0.08
CA THR A 132 -6.70 -14.26 0.25
C THR A 132 -6.53 -14.75 1.68
N ASN A 133 -5.81 -15.87 1.84
CA ASN A 133 -5.39 -16.40 3.14
C ASN A 133 -3.89 -16.20 3.39
N GLU A 134 -3.19 -15.54 2.47
CA GLU A 134 -1.75 -15.27 2.60
C GLU A 134 -1.49 -14.28 3.72
N GLU A 135 -0.32 -14.39 4.37
CA GLU A 135 0.12 -13.39 5.34
C GLU A 135 0.76 -12.18 4.63
N PRO A 136 0.63 -10.97 5.20
CA PRO A 136 1.30 -9.80 4.64
C PRO A 136 2.81 -9.97 4.71
N SER A 137 3.50 -9.42 3.71
CA SER A 137 4.95 -9.48 3.55
C SER A 137 5.55 -8.09 3.49
N TRP A 138 6.86 -8.00 3.68
CA TRP A 138 7.59 -6.75 3.57
C TRP A 138 8.11 -6.51 2.15
N TRP A 139 7.86 -5.32 1.64
CA TRP A 139 8.16 -4.93 0.26
C TRP A 139 9.04 -3.67 0.24
N PRO A 140 10.22 -3.69 -0.40
CA PRO A 140 11.08 -2.51 -0.51
C PRO A 140 10.50 -1.48 -1.49
N MET A 141 10.18 -0.28 -1.00
CA MET A 141 9.51 0.76 -1.76
C MET A 141 10.51 1.83 -2.25
N MET A 142 11.46 1.42 -3.10
CA MET A 142 12.63 2.22 -3.48
C MET A 142 12.33 3.57 -4.16
N GLU A 143 11.23 3.65 -4.90
CA GLU A 143 10.81 4.87 -5.62
C GLU A 143 9.73 5.65 -4.87
N PHE A 144 9.34 5.19 -3.68
CA PHE A 144 8.29 5.83 -2.91
C PHE A 144 8.86 6.79 -1.88
N MET A 145 8.11 7.83 -1.59
CA MET A 145 8.50 8.85 -0.63
C MET A 145 7.31 9.33 0.19
N TYR A 146 7.58 9.73 1.43
CA TYR A 146 6.58 10.46 2.19
C TYR A 146 6.43 11.88 1.64
N PRO A 147 5.18 12.40 1.54
CA PRO A 147 4.95 13.80 1.21
C PRO A 147 5.51 14.72 2.31
N SER A 148 5.51 16.03 2.09
CA SER A 148 5.95 16.99 3.12
C SER A 148 5.11 16.85 4.40
N PRO A 149 5.74 16.73 5.60
CA PRO A 149 5.02 16.61 6.86
C PRO A 149 4.05 17.75 7.13
N ASN A 150 4.41 18.98 6.72
CA ASN A 150 3.61 20.17 7.02
C ASN A 150 2.23 20.11 6.35
N TRP A 151 2.18 19.59 5.12
CA TRP A 151 0.93 19.46 4.37
C TRP A 151 0.09 18.33 4.95
N TRP A 152 0.73 17.21 5.28
CA TRP A 152 0.04 16.05 5.83
C TRP A 152 -0.55 16.32 7.22
N ILE A 153 0.21 16.94 8.12
CA ILE A 153 -0.25 17.27 9.48
C ILE A 153 -1.42 18.27 9.41
N ALA A 154 -1.32 19.29 8.55
CA ALA A 154 -2.40 20.27 8.39
C ALA A 154 -3.69 19.63 7.86
N ASP A 155 -3.60 18.65 6.96
CA ASP A 155 -4.76 17.90 6.46
C ASP A 155 -5.39 17.03 7.57
N MET A 156 -4.56 16.34 8.37
CA MET A 156 -5.04 15.55 9.50
C MET A 156 -5.78 16.39 10.57
N GLU A 157 -5.33 17.61 10.82
CA GLU A 157 -5.94 18.54 11.78
C GLU A 157 -7.28 19.12 11.30
N GLN A 158 -7.54 19.13 9.99
CA GLN A 158 -8.82 19.60 9.43
C GLN A 158 -9.92 18.53 9.46
N VAL A 159 -9.55 17.26 9.66
CA VAL A 159 -10.47 16.11 9.64
C VAL A 159 -10.85 15.66 11.08
N GLN A 160 -10.35 16.35 12.11
CA GLN A 160 -10.77 16.18 13.52
C GLN A 160 -11.91 17.15 13.89
#